data_AF-A0A975FVK5-F1
#
_entry.id   AF-A0A975FVK5-F1
#
_cell.length_a   1.000
_cell.length_b   1.000
_cell.length_c   1.000
_cell.angle_alpha   90.00
_cell.angle_beta   90.00
_cell.angle_gamma   90.00
#
_symmetry.space_group_name_H-M   'P 1'
#
loop_
_entity.id
_entity.type
_entity.pdbx_description
1 polymer ?
#
loop_
_entity_poly.entity_id
_entity_poly.type
_entity_poly.pdbx_seq_one_letter_code
_entity_poly.pdbx_strand_id
1 'polypeptide(L)'
;MSQGELAKQVGVHTNVMGRYERGEAKPSIDVAMKLADALGVSLDFLAGKSDQQIDQEIISKVLMIQKSPDQDRDHILFTLDAMLRDAKARATYG
;
A
#
# COMPACT_ATOMS: atom_id res chain seq x y z
N MET A 1 3.89 17.15 -6.26
CA MET A 1 4.73 17.32 -5.06
C MET A 1 6.17 17.45 -5.52
N SER A 2 6.85 18.53 -5.14
CA SER A 2 8.29 18.71 -5.38
C SER A 2 9.12 17.98 -4.32
N GLN A 3 10.41 17.76 -4.61
CA GLN A 3 11.33 17.14 -3.65
C GLN A 3 11.45 17.93 -2.33
N GLY A 4 11.46 19.26 -2.42
CA GLY A 4 11.53 20.13 -1.24
C GLY A 4 10.26 20.07 -0.39
N GLU A 5 9.09 19.97 -1.03
CA GLU A 5 7.82 19.77 -0.33
C GLU A 5 7.78 18.41 0.39
N LEU A 6 8.19 17.34 -0.29
CA LEU A 6 8.26 16.01 0.30
C LEU A 6 9.26 15.97 1.48
N ALA A 7 10.43 16.58 1.31
CA ALA A 7 11.45 16.65 2.35
C ALA A 7 10.92 17.35 3.61
N LYS A 8 10.24 18.49 3.43
CA LYS A 8 9.57 19.20 4.51
C LYS A 8 8.48 18.37 5.18
N GLN A 9 7.67 17.65 4.39
CA GLN A 9 6.57 16.81 4.90
C GLN A 9 7.08 15.65 5.77
N VAL A 10 8.19 15.00 5.38
CA VAL A 10 8.74 13.86 6.13
C VAL A 10 9.75 14.28 7.21
N GLY A 11 10.08 15.58 7.30
CA GLY A 11 10.94 16.14 8.33
C GLY A 11 12.44 15.94 8.08
N VAL A 12 12.88 15.96 6.81
CA VAL A 12 14.30 15.88 6.44
C VAL A 12 14.71 17.08 5.59
N HIS A 13 16.01 17.36 5.55
CA HIS A 13 16.54 18.41 4.68
C HIS A 13 16.48 17.97 3.20
N THR A 14 16.23 18.90 2.27
CA THR A 14 16.13 18.58 0.82
C THR A 14 17.37 17.86 0.29
N ASN A 15 18.57 18.25 0.75
CA ASN A 15 19.81 17.53 0.40
C ASN A 15 19.80 16.06 0.84
N VAL A 16 19.22 15.75 2.00
CA VAL A 16 19.09 14.38 2.51
C VAL A 16 18.12 13.59 1.63
N MET A 17 17.00 14.20 1.23
CA MET A 17 16.07 13.59 0.26
C MET A 17 16.78 13.20 -1.04
N GLY A 18 17.59 14.10 -1.59
CA GLY A 18 18.37 13.79 -2.80
C GLY A 18 19.34 12.63 -2.62
N ARG A 19 19.91 12.45 -1.42
CA ARG A 19 20.76 11.28 -1.12
C ARG A 19 19.95 9.98 -1.07
N TYR A 20 18.70 10.02 -0.60
CA TYR A 20 17.82 8.85 -0.63
C TYR A 20 17.47 8.44 -2.05
N GLU A 21 17.08 9.38 -2.91
CA GLU A 21 16.73 9.11 -4.31
C GLU A 21 17.91 8.55 -5.12
N ARG A 22 19.13 9.01 -4.83
CA ARG A 22 20.36 8.49 -5.46
C ARG A 22 20.91 7.21 -4.81
N GLY A 23 20.28 6.72 -3.74
CA GLY A 23 20.75 5.53 -3.00
C GLY A 23 22.05 5.73 -2.21
N GLU A 24 22.52 6.97 -2.05
CA GLU A 24 23.72 7.33 -1.29
C GLU A 24 23.52 7.26 0.23
N ALA A 25 22.27 7.22 0.67
CA ALA A 25 21.86 7.04 2.05
C ALA A 25 20.57 6.23 2.10
N LYS A 26 20.35 5.50 3.20
CA LYS A 26 19.07 4.84 3.47
C LYS A 26 18.28 5.65 4.51
N PRO A 27 16.97 5.85 4.32
CA PRO A 27 16.13 6.45 5.35
C PRO A 27 16.08 5.57 6.58
N SER A 28 15.88 6.16 7.76
CA SER A 28 15.48 5.38 8.94
C SER A 28 14.08 4.79 8.71
N ILE A 29 13.69 3.80 9.52
CA ILE A 29 12.36 3.21 9.45
C ILE A 29 11.28 4.29 9.60
N ASP A 30 11.44 5.21 10.56
CA ASP A 30 10.49 6.31 10.77
C ASP A 30 10.34 7.23 9.56
N VAL A 31 11.46 7.56 8.89
CA VAL A 31 11.44 8.39 7.69
C VAL A 31 10.83 7.62 6.52
N ALA A 32 11.12 6.33 6.39
CA ALA A 32 10.55 5.48 5.35
C ALA A 32 9.03 5.33 5.50
N MET A 33 8.51 5.19 6.73
CA MET A 33 7.07 5.18 7.00
C MET A 33 6.43 6.51 6.57
N LYS A 34 7.00 7.65 6.98
CA LYS A 34 6.49 8.98 6.56
C LYS A 34 6.52 9.19 5.04
N LEU A 35 7.53 8.65 4.36
CA LEU A 35 7.63 8.68 2.90
C LEU A 35 6.51 7.86 2.26
N ALA A 36 6.28 6.65 2.76
CA ALA A 36 5.21 5.77 2.26
C ALA A 36 3.83 6.44 2.42
N ASP A 37 3.55 7.00 3.60
CA ASP A 37 2.32 7.73 3.87
C ASP A 37 2.16 8.96 2.97
N ALA A 38 3.22 9.77 2.82
CA ALA A 38 3.19 10.98 2.00
C ALA A 38 2.97 10.68 0.50
N LEU A 39 3.43 9.52 0.03
CA LEU A 39 3.31 9.07 -1.35
C LEU A 39 2.06 8.20 -1.59
N GLY A 40 1.32 7.82 -0.54
CA GLY A 40 0.14 6.95 -0.64
C GLY A 40 0.47 5.53 -1.10
N VAL A 41 1.66 5.04 -0.78
CA VAL A 41 2.14 3.69 -1.14
C VAL A 41 2.42 2.88 0.12
N SER A 42 2.54 1.55 -0.02
CA SER A 42 3.00 0.71 1.08
C SER A 42 4.51 0.83 1.27
N LEU A 43 4.99 0.56 2.49
CA LEU A 43 6.42 0.51 2.76
C LEU A 43 7.14 -0.57 1.94
N ASP A 44 6.47 -1.70 1.67
CA ASP A 44 7.01 -2.76 0.82
C ASP A 44 7.17 -2.32 -0.63
N PHE A 45 6.20 -1.56 -1.16
CA PHE A 45 6.32 -0.94 -2.49
C PHE A 45 7.47 0.07 -2.52
N LEU A 46 7.54 0.96 -1.51
CA LEU A 46 8.62 1.93 -1.38
C LEU A 46 10.01 1.26 -1.29
N ALA A 47 10.10 0.11 -0.63
CA ALA A 47 11.32 -0.67 -0.48
C ALA A 47 11.64 -1.56 -1.69
N GLY A 48 10.81 -1.56 -2.74
CA GLY A 48 10.99 -2.40 -3.93
C GLY A 48 10.80 -3.89 -3.69
N LYS A 49 10.01 -4.27 -2.65
CA LYS A 49 9.68 -5.67 -2.33
C LYS A 49 8.35 -6.13 -2.92
N SER A 50 7.57 -5.21 -3.49
CA SER A 50 6.31 -5.48 -4.17
C SER A 50 6.22 -4.59 -5.41
N ASP A 51 5.88 -5.19 -6.55
CA ASP A 51 5.59 -4.44 -7.78
C ASP A 51 4.15 -3.88 -7.78
N GLN A 52 3.32 -4.33 -6.84
CA GLN A 52 1.92 -3.97 -6.77
C GLN A 52 1.69 -2.95 -5.65
N GLN A 53 1.25 -1.76 -6.04
CA GLN A 53 0.68 -0.81 -5.11
C GLN A 53 -0.63 -1.40 -4.58
N ILE A 54 -0.75 -1.52 -3.26
CA ILE A 54 -1.97 -2.03 -2.65
C ILE A 54 -3.02 -0.92 -2.72
N ASP A 55 -4.17 -1.24 -3.30
CA ASP A 55 -5.31 -0.32 -3.40
C ASP A 55 -5.88 -0.03 -1.99
N GLN A 56 -5.90 1.25 -1.62
CA GLN A 56 -6.37 1.71 -0.31
C GLN A 56 -7.86 1.43 -0.08
N GLU A 57 -8.67 1.46 -1.14
CA GLU A 57 -10.09 1.12 -1.05
C GLU A 57 -10.27 -0.37 -0.75
N ILE A 58 -9.47 -1.23 -1.37
CA ILE A 58 -9.46 -2.68 -1.08
C ILE A 58 -9.04 -2.94 0.36
N ILE A 59 -7.98 -2.29 0.86
CA ILE A 59 -7.55 -2.42 2.26
C ILE A 59 -8.68 -2.00 3.21
N SER A 60 -9.33 -0.87 2.94
CA SER A 60 -10.44 -0.38 3.76
C SER A 60 -11.56 -1.41 3.86
N LYS A 61 -11.95 -2.02 2.74
CA LYS A 61 -12.95 -3.10 2.73
C LYS A 61 -12.49 -4.32 3.55
N VAL A 62 -11.23 -4.74 3.42
CA VAL A 62 -10.68 -5.86 4.21
C VAL A 62 -10.74 -5.56 5.72
N LEU A 63 -10.40 -4.33 6.13
CA LEU A 63 -10.48 -3.92 7.54
C LEU A 63 -11.93 -3.86 8.05
N MET A 64 -12.89 -3.47 7.21
CA MET A 64 -14.31 -3.52 7.56
C MET A 64 -14.76 -4.97 7.80
N ILE A 65 -14.41 -5.89 6.89
CA ILE A 65 -14.72 -7.32 7.00
C ILE A 65 -14.14 -7.93 8.29
N GLN A 66 -12.91 -7.57 8.65
CA GLN A 66 -12.28 -8.06 9.90
C GLN A 66 -13.01 -7.59 11.16
N LYS A 67 -13.62 -6.40 11.13
CA LYS A 67 -14.36 -5.82 12.26
C LYS A 67 -15.83 -6.25 12.31
N SER A 68 -16.34 -6.88 11.26
CA SER A 68 -17.72 -7.35 11.20
C SER A 68 -17.98 -8.54 12.13
N PRO A 69 -19.23 -8.71 12.62
CA PRO A 69 -19.65 -9.92 13.33
C PRO A 69 -19.39 -11.18 12.51
N ASP A 70 -19.18 -12.31 13.19
CA ASP A 70 -18.80 -13.57 12.54
C ASP A 70 -19.78 -13.98 11.42
N GLN A 71 -21.08 -13.85 11.65
CA GLN A 71 -22.10 -14.18 10.65
C GLN A 71 -21.98 -13.32 9.38
N ASP A 72 -21.85 -12.00 9.53
CA ASP A 72 -21.71 -11.09 8.38
C ASP A 72 -20.40 -11.35 7.64
N ARG A 73 -19.31 -11.55 8.39
CA ARG A 73 -18.00 -11.86 7.84
C ARG A 73 -18.04 -13.15 7.00
N ASP A 74 -18.65 -14.21 7.51
CA ASP A 74 -18.76 -15.50 6.83
C ASP A 74 -19.56 -15.39 5.52
N HIS A 75 -20.68 -14.65 5.54
CA HIS A 75 -21.46 -14.40 4.32
C HIS A 75 -20.68 -13.60 3.28
N ILE A 76 -19.99 -12.54 3.69
CA ILE A 76 -19.17 -11.71 2.79
C ILE A 76 -18.05 -12.55 2.16
N LEU A 77 -17.35 -13.35 2.96
CA LEU A 77 -16.26 -14.20 2.46
C LEU A 77 -16.77 -15.28 1.51
N PHE A 78 -17.92 -15.90 1.81
CA PHE A 78 -18.54 -16.88 0.91
C PHE A 78 -18.86 -16.28 -0.46
N THR A 79 -19.44 -15.08 -0.50
CA THR A 79 -19.73 -14.37 -1.76
C THR A 79 -18.45 -13.98 -2.50
N LEU A 80 -17.45 -13.45 -1.80
CA LEU A 80 -16.15 -13.12 -2.40
C LEU A 80 -15.49 -14.34 -3.04
N ASP A 81 -15.49 -15.49 -2.36
CA ASP A 81 -14.93 -16.73 -2.90
C ASP A 81 -15.66 -17.21 -4.16
N ALA A 82 -16.98 -17.04 -4.23
CA ALA A 82 -17.75 -17.37 -5.41
C ALA A 82 -17.39 -16.43 -6.58
N MET A 83 -17.33 -15.12 -6.35
CA MET A 83 -16.99 -14.12 -7.38
C MET A 83 -15.54 -14.27 -7.88
N LEU A 84 -14.60 -14.57 -6.98
CA LEU A 84 -13.19 -14.78 -7.34
C LEU A 84 -13.00 -16.06 -8.16
N ARG A 85 -13.74 -17.13 -7.85
CA ARG A 85 -13.74 -18.36 -8.67
C ARG A 85 -14.23 -18.09 -10.09
N ASP A 86 -15.35 -17.37 -10.21
CA ASP A 86 -15.92 -16.98 -11.50
C ASP A 86 -14.98 -16.06 -12.32
N ALA A 87 -14.37 -15.05 -11.66
CA ALA A 87 -13.39 -14.18 -12.32
C ALA A 87 -12.15 -14.94 -12.83
N LYS A 88 -11.61 -15.88 -12.03
CA LYS A 88 -10.48 -16.72 -12.45
C LYS A 88 -10.85 -17.64 -13.62
N ALA A 89 -12.05 -18.21 -13.62
CA ALA A 89 -12.54 -19.03 -14.73
C ALA A 89 -12.63 -18.21 -16.02
N ARG A 90 -13.23 -17.00 -15.98
CA ARG A 90 -13.26 -16.10 -17.13
C ARG A 90 -11.87 -15.73 -17.66
N ALA A 91 -10.91 -15.46 -16.78
CA ALA A 91 -9.55 -15.12 -17.18
C ALA A 91 -8.77 -16.31 -17.80
N THR A 92 -9.20 -17.55 -17.55
CA THR A 92 -8.53 -18.77 -18.05
C THR A 92 -9.15 -19.28 -19.35
N TYR A 93 -10.44 -19.05 -19.58
CA TYR A 93 -11.18 -19.58 -20.74
C TYR A 93 -11.73 -18.49 -21.69
N GLY A 94 -11.52 -17.22 -21.35
CA GLY A 94 -11.94 -16.05 -22.14
C GLY A 94 -10.79 -15.41 -22.91
#